data_AF-A0AB34A7C7-F1
#
_entry.id   AF-A0AB34A7C7-F1
#
_cell.length_a   1.000
_cell.length_b   1.000
_cell.length_c   1.000
_cell.angle_alpha   90.00
_cell.angle_beta   90.00
_cell.angle_gamma   90.00
#
_symmetry.space_group_name_H-M   'P 1'
#
loop_
_entity.id
_entity.type
_entity.pdbx_description
1 polymer ?
#
loop_
_entity_poly.entity_id
_entity_poly.type
_entity_poly.pdbx_seq_one_letter_code
_entity_poly.pdbx_strand_id
1 'polypeptide(L)' 'MLKINYLDGNVEKSKEYKNGDEFVAIQQLEVPDFEDYIKVTQVTEDGKKLPLKDSTMYGLYNYLINK' A
#
# COMPACT_ATOMS: atom_id res chain seq x y z
N MET A 1 -4.48 -11.75 -0.32
CA MET A 1 -3.96 -10.96 -1.46
C MET A 1 -4.25 -9.49 -1.24
N LEU A 2 -3.20 -8.68 -1.17
CA LEU A 2 -3.29 -7.22 -1.06
C LEU A 2 -3.12 -6.61 -2.46
N LYS A 3 -4.02 -5.72 -2.87
CA LYS A 3 -3.90 -4.96 -4.11
C LYS A 3 -3.92 -3.47 -3.81
N ILE A 4 -2.93 -2.75 -4.31
CA ILE A 4 -2.76 -1.31 -4.12
C ILE A 4 -2.84 -0.64 -5.48
N ASN A 5 -3.79 0.27 -5.64
CA ASN A 5 -3.83 1.22 -6.75
C ASN A 5 -3.24 2.56 -6.25
N TYR A 6 -2.34 3.14 -7.03
CA TYR A 6 -1.57 4.33 -6.64
C TYR A 6 -1.25 5.21 -7.84
N LEU A 7 -0.84 6.45 -7.57
CA LEU A 7 -0.39 7.39 -8.60
C LEU A 7 1.13 7.40 -8.68
N ASP A 8 1.65 7.16 -9.88
CA ASP A 8 3.03 7.45 -10.26
C ASP A 8 3.03 8.70 -11.15
N GLY A 9 3.31 9.85 -10.54
CA GLY A 9 2.99 11.15 -11.12
C GLY A 9 1.48 11.29 -11.32
N ASN A 10 1.04 11.37 -12.58
CA ASN A 10 -0.38 11.48 -12.96
C ASN A 10 -0.94 10.17 -13.57
N VAL A 11 -0.18 9.08 -13.53
CA VAL A 11 -0.58 7.80 -14.10
C VAL A 11 -1.00 6.87 -12.97
N GLU A 12 -2.22 6.34 -13.05
CA GLU A 12 -2.69 5.31 -12.12
C GLU A 12 -2.05 3.96 -12.46
N LYS A 13 -1.44 3.35 -11.44
CA LYS A 13 -0.80 2.03 -11.50
C LYS A 13 -1.34 1.15 -10.39
N SER A 14 -1.05 -0.15 -10.50
CA SER A 14 -1.38 -1.10 -9.44
C SER A 14 -0.22 -2.02 -9.13
N LYS A 15 -0.13 -2.48 -7.88
CA LYS A 15 0.79 -3.52 -7.43
C LYS A 15 0.06 -4.48 -6.50
N GLU A 16 0.39 -5.76 -6.63
CA GLU A 16 -0.22 -6.84 -5.85
C GLU A 16 0.85 -7.54 -5.01
N TYR A 17 0.44 -7.91 -3.80
CA TYR A 17 1.20 -8.69 -2.84
C TYR A 17 0.34 -9.86 -2.38
N LYS A 18 0.98 -10.93 -1.91
CA LYS A 18 0.33 -12.10 -1.33
C LYS A 18 -0.60 -11.72 -0.17
N ASN A 19 -0.19 -10.79 0.69
CA ASN A 19 -0.97 -10.27 1.82
C ASN A 19 -0.39 -8.94 2.34
N GLY A 20 -1.01 -8.37 3.38
CA GLY A 20 -0.51 -7.18 4.07
C GLY A 20 0.88 -7.36 4.68
N ASP A 21 1.17 -8.52 5.27
CA ASP A 21 2.44 -8.79 5.95
C ASP A 21 3.64 -8.75 4.98
N GLU A 22 3.47 -9.29 3.76
CA GLU A 22 4.50 -9.23 2.73
C GLU A 22 4.80 -7.78 2.32
N PHE A 23 3.76 -6.96 2.13
CA PHE A 23 3.94 -5.54 1.86
C PHE A 23 4.71 -4.85 3.01
N VAL A 24 4.32 -5.09 4.26
CA VAL A 24 4.99 -4.51 5.45
C VAL A 24 6.47 -4.91 5.48
N ALA A 25 6.78 -6.19 5.27
CA ALA A 25 8.15 -6.69 5.27
C ALA A 25 9.01 -6.04 4.17
N ILE A 26 8.45 -5.85 2.97
CA ILE A 26 9.13 -5.19 1.86
C ILE A 26 9.37 -3.70 2.15
N GLN A 27 8.43 -3.01 2.80
CA GLN A 27 8.60 -1.61 3.19
C GLN A 27 9.68 -1.38 4.26
N GLN A 28 10.09 -2.43 4.97
CA GLN A 28 11.15 -2.38 5.98
C GLN A 28 12.55 -2.69 5.42
N LEU A 29 12.65 -3.00 4.12
CA LEU A 29 13.95 -3.20 3.48
C LEU A 29 14.73 -1.89 3.37
N GLU A 30 16.06 -2.00 3.22
CA GLU A 30 16.93 -0.84 2.98
C GLU A 30 16.50 -0.05 1.74
N VAL A 31 15.98 -0.74 0.73
CA VAL A 31 15.38 -0.15 -0.47
C VAL A 31 13.97 -0.73 -0.64
N PRO A 32 12.93 -0.02 -0.18
CA PRO A 32 11.56 -0.48 -0.35
C PRO A 32 11.08 -0.29 -1.79
N ASP A 33 9.93 -0.89 -2.09
CA ASP A 33 9.26 -0.74 -3.39
C ASP A 33 8.74 0.68 -3.66
N PHE A 34 8.45 1.42 -2.58
CA PHE A 34 7.71 2.68 -2.64
C PHE A 34 8.28 3.71 -1.68
N GLU A 35 8.25 4.96 -2.11
CA GLU A 35 8.42 6.11 -1.22
C GLU A 35 7.13 6.35 -0.41
N ASP A 36 7.29 6.78 0.83
CA ASP A 36 6.20 6.99 1.79
C ASP A 36 5.10 7.94 1.29
N TYR A 37 5.48 8.96 0.52
CA TYR A 37 4.58 10.02 0.04
C TYR A 37 3.71 9.61 -1.15
N ILE A 38 3.94 8.44 -1.76
CA ILE A 38 3.18 8.01 -2.93
C ILE A 38 1.70 7.92 -2.58
N LYS A 39 0.87 8.57 -3.39
CA LYS A 39 -0.57 8.64 -3.17
C LYS A 39 -1.24 7.32 -3.57
N VAL A 40 -2.03 6.78 -2.66
CA VAL A 40 -2.83 5.58 -2.83
C VAL A 40 -4.26 5.98 -3.20
N THR A 41 -4.78 5.45 -4.30
CA THR A 41 -6.16 5.72 -4.75
C THR A 41 -7.15 4.72 -4.16
N GLN A 42 -6.74 3.44 -4.06
CA GLN A 42 -7.55 2.38 -3.47
C GLN A 42 -6.67 1.22 -3.02
N VAL A 43 -7.04 0.60 -1.89
CA VAL A 43 -6.44 -0.66 -1.44
C VAL A 43 -7.53 -1.67 -1.16
N THR A 44 -7.30 -2.91 -1.60
CA THR A 44 -8.14 -4.05 -1.22
C THR A 44 -7.29 -5.17 -0.61
N GLU A 45 -7.85 -5.86 0.37
CA GLU A 45 -7.31 -7.09 0.93
C GLU A 45 -8.35 -8.19 0.80
N ASP A 46 -8.00 -9.27 0.09
CA ASP A 46 -8.91 -10.37 -0.27
C ASP A 46 -10.21 -9.87 -0.91
N GLY A 47 -10.08 -8.86 -1.78
CA GLY A 47 -11.18 -8.22 -2.51
C GLY A 47 -11.98 -7.21 -1.69
N LYS A 48 -11.70 -7.02 -0.40
CA LYS A 48 -12.40 -6.05 0.45
C LYS A 48 -11.62 -4.74 0.56
N LYS A 49 -12.30 -3.61 0.34
CA LYS A 49 -11.67 -2.28 0.42
C LYS A 49 -11.23 -1.97 1.85
N LEU A 50 -10.02 -1.45 2.01
CA LEU A 50 -9.51 -0.97 3.30
C LEU A 50 -9.95 0.48 3.56
N PRO A 51 -10.42 0.83 4.77
CA PRO A 51 -10.85 2.17 5.13
C PRO A 51 -9.66 3.05 5.55
N LEU A 52 -8.75 3.32 4.62
CA LEU A 52 -7.57 4.17 4.88
C LEU A 52 -8.01 5.62 5.14
N LYS A 53 -7.58 6.18 6.28
CA LYS A 53 -7.73 7.61 6.60
C LYS A 53 -6.68 8.47 5.91
N ASP A 54 -5.46 7.93 5.82
CA ASP A 54 -4.34 8.53 5.12
C ASP A 54 -4.12 7.77 3.80
N SER A 55 -4.33 8.46 2.69
CA SER A 55 -4.25 7.91 1.32
C SER A 55 -2.82 7.94 0.78
N THR A 56 -1.84 7.52 1.57
CA THR A 56 -0.42 7.41 1.18
C THR A 56 0.12 6.01 1.45
N MET A 57 1.30 5.68 0.92
CA MET A 57 1.98 4.42 1.23
C MET A 57 2.35 4.34 2.72
N TYR A 58 2.80 5.44 3.32
CA TYR A 58 2.99 5.55 4.77
C TYR A 58 1.68 5.30 5.55
N GLY A 59 0.57 5.88 5.08
CA GLY A 59 -0.75 5.66 5.66
C GLY A 59 -1.19 4.19 5.61
N LEU A 60 -0.95 3.52 4.48
CA LEU A 60 -1.20 2.09 4.32
C LEU A 60 -0.30 1.25 5.23
N TYR A 61 1.01 1.54 5.28
CA TYR A 61 1.95 0.86 6.17
C TYR A 61 1.49 0.94 7.62
N ASN A 62 1.19 2.14 8.11
CA ASN A 62 0.70 2.33 9.48
C ASN A 62 -0.63 1.63 9.74
N TYR A 63 -1.54 1.62 8.77
CA TYR A 63 -2.80 0.88 8.90
C TYR A 63 -2.53 -0.62 9.11
N LEU A 64 -1.62 -1.20 8.35
CA LEU A 64 -1.35 -2.64 8.38
C LEU A 64 -0.58 -3.09 9.63
N ILE A 65 0.37 -2.29 10.15
CA ILE A 65 1.11 -2.66 11.38
C ILE A 65 0.29 -2.49 12.66
N ASN A 66 -0.80 -1.73 12.63
CA ASN A 66 -1.68 -1.48 13.79
C ASN A 66 -3.01 -2.26 13.71
N LYS A 67 -3.14 -3.18 12.75
CA LYS A 67 -4.36 -3.94 12.47
C LYS A 67 -4.62 -5.02 13.52
#